data_AF-A0A2G2UZQ7-F1
#
_entry.id   AF-A0A2G2UZQ7-F1
#
_cell.length_a   1.000
_cell.length_b   1.000
_cell.length_c   1.000
_cell.angle_alpha   90.00
_cell.angle_beta   90.00
_cell.angle_gamma   90.00
#
_symmetry.space_group_name_H-M   'P 1'
#
loop_
_entity.id
_entity.type
_entity.pdbx_description
1 polymer ?
#
loop_
_entity_poly.entity_id
_entity_poly.type
_entity_poly.pdbx_seq_one_letter_code
_entity_poly.pdbx_strand_id
1 'polypeptide(L)'
;MVDAVTYLTKKVDSKTRDVKILQPTIATQTARGSEANSLYEMDRATQEITNAIVEAQSRALGGPLNCVSLGPGIPTIDISRSVSLPELRRLRRTFIKLAGQTSLSGPPLPSDADSAKRMFVDYINRELGSG
;
A
#
# COMPACT_ATOMS: atom_id res chain seq x y z
N MET A 1 -0.30 4.83 55.34
CA MET A 1 -0.67 4.73 53.91
C MET A 1 -0.26 3.35 53.43
N VAL A 2 -1.13 2.36 53.66
CA VAL A 2 -2.01 1.67 52.69
C VAL A 2 -1.25 0.66 51.83
N ASP A 3 -1.12 -0.56 52.36
CA ASP A 3 -0.71 -1.76 51.65
C ASP A 3 -1.85 -2.78 51.87
N ALA A 4 -2.78 -2.85 50.92
CA ALA A 4 -2.79 -3.77 49.78
C ALA A 4 -3.57 -5.06 50.08
N VAL A 5 -4.86 -4.98 49.71
CA VAL A 5 -5.67 -6.02 49.07
C VAL A 5 -5.73 -7.39 49.76
N THR A 6 -6.77 -7.50 50.58
CA THR A 6 -7.51 -8.73 50.88
C THR A 6 -7.76 -9.58 49.62
N TYR A 7 -7.63 -10.90 49.77
CA TYR A 7 -8.55 -11.97 49.33
C TYR A 7 -7.77 -13.21 48.89
N LEU A 8 -7.39 -13.99 49.90
CA LEU A 8 -7.07 -15.40 49.78
C LEU A 8 -8.39 -16.19 49.74
N THR A 9 -8.68 -16.84 48.61
CA THR A 9 -9.04 -18.28 48.54
C THR A 9 -9.75 -18.59 47.24
N LYS A 10 -9.08 -19.35 46.37
CA LYS A 10 -9.69 -20.55 45.76
C LYS A 10 -8.55 -21.49 45.41
N LYS A 11 -8.46 -22.61 46.15
CA LYS A 11 -7.65 -23.76 45.75
C LYS A 11 -8.20 -24.30 44.44
N VAL A 12 -7.38 -24.30 43.38
CA VAL A 12 -7.61 -25.12 42.19
C VAL A 12 -6.62 -26.26 42.28
N ASP A 13 -7.12 -27.39 42.74
CA ASP A 13 -6.46 -28.67 42.61
C ASP A 13 -6.73 -29.24 41.21
N SER A 14 -5.84 -30.15 40.80
CA SER A 14 -6.03 -31.17 39.77
C SER A 14 -5.66 -30.85 38.31
N LYS A 15 -4.50 -31.43 37.97
CA LYS A 15 -4.29 -32.37 36.85
C LYS A 15 -3.83 -31.76 35.52
N THR A 16 -2.53 -31.88 35.32
CA THR A 16 -1.78 -31.78 34.07
C THR A 16 -2.57 -32.33 32.89
N ARG A 17 -2.93 -31.44 31.96
CA ARG A 17 -3.19 -31.82 30.57
C ARG A 17 -2.12 -31.15 29.76
N ASP A 18 -1.28 -31.96 29.11
CA ASP A 18 -0.41 -31.51 28.03
C ASP A 18 -1.26 -30.81 26.98
N VAL A 19 -1.38 -29.49 27.10
CA VAL A 19 -1.87 -28.66 26.02
C VAL A 19 -0.71 -28.59 25.04
N LYS A 20 -0.68 -29.51 24.08
CA LYS A 20 0.12 -29.36 22.87
C LYS A 20 -0.31 -28.05 22.22
N ILE A 21 0.42 -26.98 22.53
CA ILE A 21 0.28 -25.69 21.86
C ILE A 21 0.57 -25.97 20.39
N LEU A 22 -0.48 -25.97 19.56
CA LEU A 22 -0.35 -26.16 18.12
C LEU A 22 0.48 -24.99 17.60
N GLN A 23 1.70 -25.29 17.13
CA GLN A 23 2.52 -24.28 16.50
C GLN A 23 1.79 -23.83 15.21
N PRO A 24 1.60 -22.53 15.00
CA PRO A 24 1.04 -22.03 13.75
C PRO A 24 1.92 -22.51 12.60
N THR A 25 1.37 -23.33 11.72
CA THR A 25 2.05 -23.78 10.51
C THR A 25 2.17 -22.60 9.54
N ILE A 26 3.04 -22.69 8.54
CA ILE A 26 3.32 -21.62 7.56
C ILE A 26 2.03 -21.02 6.95
N ALA A 27 0.96 -21.81 6.83
CA ALA A 27 -0.34 -21.39 6.31
C ALA A 27 -1.16 -20.47 7.24
N THR A 28 -0.86 -20.39 8.53
CA THR A 28 -1.56 -19.53 9.52
C THR A 28 -0.73 -18.35 10.01
N GLN A 29 0.46 -18.12 9.43
CA GLN A 29 1.11 -16.82 9.57
C GLN A 29 0.36 -15.80 8.70
N THR A 30 -0.72 -15.23 9.24
CA THR A 30 -1.25 -13.96 8.75
C THR A 30 -0.11 -12.95 8.84
N ALA A 31 0.39 -12.53 7.68
CA ALA A 31 1.36 -11.46 7.63
C ALA A 31 0.78 -10.28 8.43
N ARG A 32 1.57 -9.83 9.39
CA ARG A 32 1.19 -8.95 10.50
C ARG A 32 0.45 -7.73 9.92
N GLY A 33 -0.65 -7.30 10.54
CA GLY A 33 -1.61 -6.31 10.01
C GLY A 33 -1.05 -4.97 9.48
N SER A 34 0.25 -4.70 9.66
CA SER A 34 0.99 -3.64 8.95
C SER A 34 0.94 -3.77 7.43
N GLU A 35 1.04 -4.98 6.86
CA GLU A 35 1.04 -5.17 5.40
C GLU A 35 -0.33 -4.87 4.76
N ALA A 36 -1.42 -5.24 5.45
CA ALA A 36 -2.77 -4.95 4.99
C ALA A 36 -3.06 -3.44 4.94
N ASN A 37 -2.53 -2.69 5.91
CA ASN A 37 -2.63 -1.23 5.92
C ASN A 37 -1.81 -0.62 4.76
N SER A 38 -0.60 -1.12 4.52
CA SER A 38 0.25 -0.64 3.42
C SER A 38 -0.39 -0.86 2.05
N LEU A 39 -1.00 -2.03 1.78
CA LEU A 39 -1.67 -2.29 0.50
C LEU A 39 -2.86 -1.36 0.26
N TYR A 40 -3.64 -1.08 1.30
CA TYR A 40 -4.74 -0.12 1.21
C TYR A 40 -4.23 1.30 0.90
N GLU A 41 -3.21 1.77 1.62
CA GLU A 41 -2.61 3.08 1.40
C GLU A 41 -2.02 3.20 -0.01
N MET A 42 -1.42 2.13 -0.53
CA MET A 42 -0.94 2.07 -1.91
C MET A 42 -2.08 2.14 -2.93
N ASP A 43 -3.14 1.35 -2.72
CA ASP A 43 -4.27 1.34 -3.64
C ASP A 43 -4.95 2.72 -3.69
N ARG A 44 -5.14 3.33 -2.52
CA ARG A 44 -5.65 4.70 -2.40
C ARG A 44 -4.73 5.72 -3.07
N ALA A 45 -3.43 5.68 -2.79
CA ALA A 45 -2.45 6.59 -3.39
C ALA A 45 -2.47 6.51 -4.92
N THR A 46 -2.46 5.30 -5.49
CA THR A 46 -2.48 5.10 -6.95
C THR A 46 -3.80 5.54 -7.58
N GLN A 47 -4.93 5.41 -6.88
CA GLN A 47 -6.22 5.95 -7.32
C GLN A 47 -6.21 7.48 -7.36
N GLU A 48 -5.65 8.15 -6.35
CA GLU A 48 -5.54 9.61 -6.31
C GLU A 48 -4.72 10.13 -7.51
N ILE A 49 -3.58 9.49 -7.81
CA ILE A 49 -2.77 9.84 -8.98
C ILE A 49 -3.54 9.63 -10.29
N THR A 50 -4.22 8.48 -10.44
CA THR A 50 -5.01 8.18 -11.63
C THR A 50 -6.09 9.24 -11.87
N ASN A 51 -6.79 9.64 -10.81
CA ASN A 51 -7.82 10.68 -10.89
C ASN A 51 -7.24 12.03 -11.30
N ALA A 52 -6.10 12.41 -10.73
CA ALA A 52 -5.43 13.68 -11.07
C ALA A 52 -4.98 13.73 -12.54
N ILE A 53 -4.52 12.61 -13.10
CA ILE A 53 -4.17 12.54 -14.54
C ILE A 53 -5.41 12.72 -15.40
N VAL A 54 -6.50 12.00 -15.09
CA VAL A 54 -7.76 12.09 -15.85
C VAL A 54 -8.36 13.50 -15.75
N GLU A 55 -8.27 14.12 -14.58
CA GLU A 55 -8.72 15.49 -14.37
C GLU A 55 -7.86 16.51 -15.11
N ALA A 56 -6.53 16.34 -15.12
CA ALA A 56 -5.66 17.17 -15.94
C ALA A 56 -6.01 17.03 -17.43
N GLN A 57 -6.23 15.80 -17.90
CA GLN A 57 -6.63 15.51 -19.28
C GLN A 57 -7.96 16.14 -19.67
N SER A 58 -8.95 16.14 -18.78
CA SER A 58 -10.25 16.76 -19.06
C SER A 58 -10.16 18.28 -19.14
N ARG A 59 -9.32 18.91 -18.31
CA ARG A 59 -9.05 20.36 -18.33
C ARG A 59 -8.28 20.81 -19.57
N ALA A 60 -7.44 19.95 -20.12
CA ALA A 60 -6.65 20.28 -21.30
C ALA A 60 -7.47 20.43 -22.59
N LEU A 61 -8.77 20.06 -22.61
CA LEU A 61 -9.67 20.20 -23.78
C LEU A 61 -9.07 19.65 -25.09
N GLY A 62 -8.24 18.60 -25.02
CA GLY A 62 -7.54 18.02 -26.17
C GLY A 62 -6.25 18.73 -26.60
N GLY A 63 -5.82 19.75 -25.86
CA GLY A 63 -4.50 20.36 -25.98
C GLY A 63 -3.38 19.52 -25.35
N PRO A 64 -2.10 19.84 -25.65
CA PRO A 64 -0.96 19.10 -25.12
C PRO A 64 -0.85 19.25 -23.60
N LEU A 65 -0.78 18.11 -22.91
CA LEU A 65 -0.48 18.04 -21.49
C LEU A 65 1.03 17.90 -21.34
N ASN A 66 1.71 18.96 -20.94
CA ASN A 66 3.16 18.85 -20.77
C ASN A 66 3.53 18.31 -19.38
N CYS A 67 2.71 18.58 -18.35
CA CYS A 67 2.96 18.07 -17.02
C CYS A 67 1.70 18.02 -16.15
N VAL A 68 1.64 17.05 -15.23
CA VAL A 68 0.61 16.97 -14.18
C VAL A 68 1.26 17.18 -12.82
N SER A 69 0.83 18.22 -12.11
CA SER A 69 1.25 18.50 -10.73
C SER A 69 0.29 17.87 -9.74
N LEU A 70 0.84 17.11 -8.78
CA LEU A 70 0.08 16.28 -7.84
C LEU A 70 0.07 16.85 -6.41
N GLY A 71 0.65 18.04 -6.22
CA GLY A 71 0.78 18.70 -4.93
C GLY A 71 2.23 18.78 -4.43
N PRO A 72 2.44 19.43 -3.28
CA PRO A 72 3.77 19.68 -2.73
C PRO A 72 4.48 18.38 -2.36
N GLY A 73 5.74 18.23 -2.79
CA GLY A 73 6.58 17.09 -2.42
C GLY A 73 6.32 15.80 -3.20
N ILE A 74 5.46 15.81 -4.21
CA ILE A 74 5.29 14.70 -5.17
C ILE A 74 5.86 15.13 -6.52
N PRO A 75 6.69 14.31 -7.19
CA PRO A 75 7.20 14.62 -8.52
C PRO A 75 6.06 14.86 -9.52
N THR A 76 6.31 15.71 -10.50
CA THR A 76 5.40 15.92 -11.61
C THR A 76 5.41 14.73 -12.55
N ILE A 77 4.26 14.40 -13.14
CA ILE A 77 4.17 13.39 -14.20
C ILE A 77 4.39 14.08 -15.54
N ASP A 78 5.30 13.57 -16.35
CA ASP A 78 5.49 13.97 -17.74
C ASP A 78 4.64 13.08 -18.64
N ILE A 79 3.68 13.69 -19.37
CA ILE A 79 2.69 12.97 -20.15
C ILE A 79 2.62 13.56 -21.55
N SER A 80 3.62 13.27 -22.39
CA SER A 80 3.74 13.86 -23.73
C SER A 80 2.59 13.50 -24.69
N ARG A 81 1.76 12.50 -24.35
CA ARG A 81 0.58 12.06 -25.11
C ARG A 81 -0.61 11.81 -24.19
N SER A 82 -1.83 11.92 -24.70
CA SER A 82 -3.00 11.47 -23.94
C SER A 82 -2.92 9.97 -23.66
N VAL A 83 -3.10 9.62 -22.38
CA VAL A 83 -3.10 8.25 -21.86
C VAL A 83 -4.53 7.86 -21.58
N SER A 84 -4.97 6.72 -22.13
CA SER A 84 -6.35 6.28 -21.96
C SER A 84 -6.60 5.74 -20.54
N LEU A 85 -7.83 5.86 -20.03
CA LEU A 85 -8.19 5.29 -18.73
C LEU A 85 -7.94 3.76 -18.64
N PRO A 86 -8.22 2.94 -19.68
CA PRO A 86 -7.85 1.53 -19.68
C PRO A 86 -6.34 1.28 -19.53
N GLU A 87 -5.52 2.12 -20.16
CA GLU A 87 -4.05 2.04 -20.07
C GLU A 87 -3.56 2.38 -18.66
N LEU A 88 -4.07 3.47 -18.06
CA LEU A 88 -3.78 3.83 -16.66
C LEU A 88 -4.19 2.71 -15.69
N ARG A 89 -5.35 2.09 -15.91
CA ARG A 89 -5.81 0.93 -15.11
C ARG A 89 -4.86 -0.26 -15.24
N ARG A 90 -4.33 -0.51 -16.44
CA ARG A 90 -3.35 -1.59 -16.66
C ARG A 90 -2.05 -1.30 -15.93
N LEU A 91 -1.52 -0.08 -16.05
CA LEU A 91 -0.31 0.37 -15.35
C LEU A 91 -0.45 0.21 -13.84
N ARG A 92 -1.56 0.69 -13.26
CA ARG A 92 -1.85 0.52 -11.83
C ARG A 92 -1.87 -0.94 -11.41
N ARG A 93 -2.58 -1.81 -12.14
CA ARG A 93 -2.65 -3.24 -11.82
C ARG A 93 -1.26 -3.88 -11.83
N THR A 94 -0.43 -3.56 -12.82
CA THR A 94 0.94 -4.06 -12.92
C THR A 94 1.79 -3.55 -11.74
N PHE A 95 1.71 -2.26 -11.43
CA PHE A 95 2.42 -1.66 -10.30
C PHE A 95 2.06 -2.33 -8.96
N ILE A 96 0.76 -2.46 -8.65
CA ILE A 96 0.30 -3.12 -7.41
C ILE A 96 0.76 -4.58 -7.36
N LYS A 97 0.70 -5.29 -8.49
CA LYS A 97 1.16 -6.67 -8.58
C LYS A 97 2.66 -6.77 -8.29
N LEU A 98 3.48 -5.90 -8.89
CA LEU A 98 4.92 -5.86 -8.66
C LEU A 98 5.26 -5.49 -7.22
N ALA A 99 4.55 -4.51 -6.65
CA ALA A 99 4.74 -4.11 -5.26
C ALA A 99 4.41 -5.23 -4.27
N GLY A 100 3.30 -5.94 -4.48
CA GLY A 100 2.92 -7.09 -3.65
C GLY A 100 3.85 -8.30 -3.81
N GLN A 101 4.46 -8.48 -4.98
CA GLN A 101 5.48 -9.51 -5.20
C GLN A 101 6.81 -9.17 -4.52
N THR A 102 7.20 -7.89 -4.53
CA THR A 102 8.36 -7.37 -3.80
C THR A 102 8.21 -7.57 -2.29
N SER A 103 6.99 -7.58 -1.74
CA SER A 103 6.74 -7.91 -0.33
C SER A 103 7.17 -9.34 0.05
N LEU A 104 7.27 -10.26 -0.93
CA LEU A 104 7.58 -11.67 -0.67
C LEU A 104 9.09 -11.98 -0.67
N SER A 105 9.94 -11.12 -1.24
CA SER A 105 11.40 -11.39 -1.31
C SER A 105 12.28 -10.15 -1.53
N GLY A 106 11.73 -8.93 -1.50
CA GLY A 106 12.41 -7.68 -1.81
C GLY A 106 12.23 -6.61 -0.73
N PRO A 107 12.62 -5.35 -1.01
CA PRO A 107 12.50 -4.23 -0.07
C PRO A 107 11.05 -4.09 0.44
N PRO A 108 10.85 -3.68 1.71
CA PRO A 108 9.52 -3.57 2.28
C PRO A 108 8.63 -2.60 1.47
N LEU A 109 7.32 -2.91 1.41
CA LEU A 109 6.31 -2.02 0.83
C LEU A 109 6.45 -0.62 1.44
N PRO A 110 6.22 0.47 0.67
CA PRO A 110 6.09 1.79 1.25
C PRO A 110 4.98 1.74 2.31
N SER A 111 5.33 2.17 3.53
CA SER A 111 4.38 2.17 4.64
C SER A 111 3.48 3.41 4.62
N ASP A 112 3.84 4.42 3.84
CA ASP A 112 3.18 5.72 3.77
C ASP A 112 2.67 6.03 2.35
N ALA A 113 1.56 6.76 2.30
CA ALA A 113 0.87 7.12 1.06
C ALA A 113 1.73 8.00 0.14
N ASP A 114 2.55 8.89 0.69
CA ASP A 114 3.38 9.81 -0.10
C ASP A 114 4.52 9.08 -0.81
N SER A 115 5.18 8.12 -0.15
CA SER A 115 6.14 7.23 -0.79
C SER A 115 5.49 6.36 -1.87
N ALA A 116 4.27 5.87 -1.63
CA ALA A 116 3.52 5.13 -2.65
C ALA A 116 3.19 6.00 -3.87
N LYS A 117 2.82 7.26 -3.67
CA LYS A 117 2.61 8.24 -4.75
C LYS A 117 3.89 8.46 -5.56
N ARG A 118 5.02 8.71 -4.87
CA ARG A 118 6.32 8.90 -5.53
C ARG A 118 6.73 7.72 -6.39
N MET A 119 6.69 6.51 -5.83
CA MET A 119 7.04 5.29 -6.59
C MET A 119 6.12 5.07 -7.80
N PHE A 120 4.82 5.36 -7.66
CA PHE A 120 3.89 5.19 -8.76
C PHE A 120 4.09 6.24 -9.86
N VAL A 121 4.41 7.49 -9.49
CA VAL A 121 4.79 8.54 -10.44
C VAL A 121 6.05 8.15 -11.20
N ASP A 122 7.08 7.69 -10.51
CA ASP A 122 8.32 7.24 -11.14
C ASP A 122 8.08 6.07 -12.10
N TYR A 123 7.21 5.12 -11.70
CA TYR A 123 6.78 4.02 -12.55
C TYR A 123 6.06 4.54 -13.81
N ILE A 124 5.10 5.45 -13.67
CA ILE A 124 4.39 6.04 -14.81
C ILE A 124 5.37 6.76 -15.75
N ASN A 125 6.24 7.60 -15.23
CA ASN A 125 7.22 8.35 -16.03
C ASN A 125 8.17 7.39 -16.78
N ARG A 126 8.56 6.27 -16.17
CA ARG A 126 9.36 5.23 -16.83
C ARG A 126 8.61 4.53 -17.95
N GLU A 127 7.35 4.15 -17.71
CA GLU A 127 6.56 3.40 -18.69
C GLU A 127 6.05 4.28 -19.85
N LEU A 128 5.79 5.57 -19.59
CA LEU A 128 5.33 6.53 -20.60
C LEU A 128 6.48 7.24 -21.32
N GLY A 129 7.60 7.49 -20.65
CA GLY A 129 8.78 8.16 -21.23
C GLY A 129 9.67 7.25 -22.08
N SER A 130 9.46 5.93 -22.05
CA SER A 130 10.19 4.96 -22.88
C SER A 130 9.47 4.63 -24.20
N GLY A 131 8.45 5.41 -24.60
CA GLY A 131 7.56 5.16 -25.74
C GLY A 131 7.77 6.10 -26.91
#